data_AF-A0A2V3IFU9-F1
#
_entry.id   AF-A0A2V3IFU9-F1
#
_cell.length_a   1.000
_cell.length_b   1.000
_cell.length_c   1.000
_cell.angle_alpha   90.00
_cell.angle_beta   90.00
_cell.angle_gamma   90.00
#
_symmetry.space_group_name_H-M   'P 1'
#
loop_
_entity.id
_entity.type
_entity.pdbx_description
1 polymer ?
#
loop_
_entity_poly.entity_id
_entity_poly.type
_entity_poly.pdbx_seq_one_letter_code
_entity_poly.pdbx_strand_id
1 'polypeptide(L)'
;MYEKHEEEDRFPYKREAARWFRCSLKPSAHSFASITLQTAPYPNRNALLLCLPPSGIGRSDPCPARYQRRLPQPLQHWSYPDRECNHPVTRSVCAVEECENNGYSCSMRGNSFMISNNQLPLLEFVIEYTWSPEQRDLDKSTRFLDGNVGFRCTGPNDYLDFGGDNTSNGETEVVVIDVEKARQDSKWEDSTAIISNARWFASDNQGGAQMRVYLRRKSDGGLAEEASVSDRINPGTQSNCSSHKVAAVKIIRGSMHTRVTLEKA
;
A
#
# COMPACT_ATOMS: atom_id res chain seq x y z
N MET A 1 50.41 -32.86 11.92
CA MET A 1 50.30 -33.22 10.49
C MET A 1 48.91 -33.78 10.30
N TYR A 2 47.94 -32.93 9.97
CA TYR A 2 46.58 -33.28 9.57
C TYR A 2 46.06 -32.14 8.70
N GLU A 3 45.45 -32.53 7.59
CA GLU A 3 45.27 -31.78 6.36
C GLU A 3 44.12 -30.76 6.42
N LYS A 4 44.33 -29.69 5.66
CA LYS A 4 43.44 -28.57 5.39
C LYS A 4 42.57 -28.97 4.20
N HIS A 5 41.25 -29.06 4.36
CA HIS A 5 40.31 -29.14 3.24
C HIS A 5 39.73 -27.74 2.98
N GLU A 6 40.18 -27.14 1.89
CA GLU A 6 39.52 -26.05 1.19
C GLU A 6 38.54 -26.67 0.19
N GLU A 7 37.29 -26.23 0.21
CA GLU A 7 36.32 -26.56 -0.85
C GLU A 7 35.89 -25.24 -1.49
N GLU A 8 36.40 -25.04 -2.72
CA GLU A 8 36.03 -23.99 -3.65
C GLU A 8 34.68 -24.34 -4.29
N ASP A 9 33.65 -23.50 -4.11
CA ASP A 9 32.46 -23.55 -4.96
C ASP A 9 32.46 -22.36 -5.94
N ARG A 10 32.74 -22.69 -7.21
CA ARG A 10 32.70 -21.81 -8.38
C ARG A 10 31.30 -21.81 -8.99
N PHE A 11 30.62 -20.66 -8.97
CA PHE A 11 29.47 -20.41 -9.84
C PHE A 11 29.85 -19.53 -11.04
N PRO A 12 29.64 -19.96 -12.31
CA PRO A 12 29.86 -19.11 -13.47
C PRO A 12 28.56 -18.39 -13.86
N TYR A 13 28.36 -17.16 -13.40
CA TYR A 13 27.40 -16.25 -14.04
C TYR A 13 28.09 -15.51 -15.20
N LYS A 14 27.74 -15.89 -16.44
CA LYS A 14 28.04 -15.10 -17.64
C LYS A 14 27.26 -13.78 -17.55
N ARG A 15 27.97 -12.65 -17.54
CA ARG A 15 27.40 -11.32 -17.77
C ARG A 15 27.06 -11.18 -19.25
N GLU A 16 25.78 -11.19 -19.60
CA GLU A 16 25.35 -10.69 -20.91
C GLU A 16 25.35 -9.16 -20.89
N ALA A 17 26.19 -8.57 -21.74
CA ALA A 17 26.25 -7.12 -21.92
C ALA A 17 25.00 -6.62 -22.63
N ALA A 18 24.22 -5.75 -21.97
CA ALA A 18 23.16 -5.00 -22.63
C ALA A 18 23.76 -4.15 -23.76
N ARG A 19 23.38 -4.45 -25.01
CA ARG A 19 23.74 -3.62 -26.17
C ARG A 19 22.83 -2.41 -26.21
N TRP A 20 23.42 -1.23 -26.11
CA TRP A 20 22.73 0.04 -26.30
C TRP A 20 22.74 0.41 -27.78
N PHE A 21 21.57 0.65 -28.36
CA PHE A 21 21.44 1.23 -29.70
C PHE A 21 21.29 2.75 -29.57
N ARG A 22 22.12 3.52 -30.27
CA ARG A 22 21.95 4.98 -30.43
C ARG A 22 21.07 5.24 -31.64
N CYS A 23 19.90 5.85 -31.43
CA CYS A 23 19.16 6.49 -32.51
C CYS A 23 19.76 7.89 -32.77
N SER A 24 20.11 8.18 -34.02
CA SER A 24 20.52 9.52 -34.45
C SER A 24 19.44 10.09 -35.35
N LEU A 25 18.67 11.06 -34.86
CA LEU A 25 17.74 11.83 -35.69
C LEU A 25 18.48 13.02 -36.29
N LYS A 26 18.50 13.12 -37.62
CA LYS A 26 18.90 14.35 -38.33
C LYS A 26 17.66 15.24 -38.47
N PRO A 27 17.71 16.52 -38.06
CA PRO A 27 16.59 17.42 -38.26
C PRO A 27 16.46 17.77 -39.76
N SER A 28 15.28 17.60 -40.34
CA SER A 28 14.89 18.28 -41.59
C SER A 28 13.75 19.24 -41.30
N ALA A 29 13.88 20.47 -41.79
CA ALA A 29 12.79 21.44 -41.80
C ALA A 29 11.75 20.96 -42.82
N HIS A 30 10.48 20.93 -42.39
CA HIS A 30 9.27 20.52 -43.13
C HIS A 30 8.85 19.04 -43.02
N SER A 31 7.74 18.86 -42.28
CA SER A 31 6.68 17.84 -42.35
C SER A 31 6.99 16.33 -42.36
N PHE A 32 6.32 15.63 -41.43
CA PHE A 32 6.13 14.18 -41.27
C PHE A 32 7.39 13.31 -41.36
N ALA A 33 7.89 12.89 -40.19
CA ALA A 33 8.80 11.75 -40.11
C ALA A 33 8.06 10.47 -40.55
N SER A 34 8.38 9.96 -41.73
CA SER A 34 8.00 8.60 -42.14
C SER A 34 9.00 7.62 -41.53
N ILE A 35 8.52 6.65 -40.75
CA ILE A 35 9.34 5.57 -40.19
C ILE A 35 9.27 4.41 -41.18
N THR A 36 10.36 4.17 -41.91
CA THR A 36 10.50 2.96 -42.73
C THR A 36 11.10 1.85 -41.87
N LEU A 37 10.30 0.85 -41.53
CA LEU A 37 10.76 -0.39 -40.88
C LEU A 37 11.44 -1.29 -41.92
N GLN A 38 12.76 -1.46 -41.82
CA GLN A 38 13.43 -2.58 -42.47
C GLN A 38 13.25 -3.83 -41.61
N THR A 39 12.52 -4.82 -42.12
CA THR A 39 12.38 -6.13 -41.48
C THR A 39 13.65 -6.95 -41.70
N ALA A 40 14.35 -7.28 -40.62
CA ALA A 40 15.35 -8.35 -40.63
C ALA A 40 14.63 -9.71 -40.44
N PRO A 41 15.12 -10.81 -41.04
CA PRO A 41 14.36 -12.05 -41.11
C PRO A 41 14.72 -12.98 -39.94
N TYR A 42 14.18 -12.78 -38.73
CA TYR A 42 14.15 -13.85 -37.71
C TYR A 42 12.95 -13.69 -36.75
N PRO A 43 12.30 -14.80 -36.34
CA PRO A 43 11.08 -14.76 -35.54
C PRO A 43 11.35 -14.79 -34.03
N ASN A 44 10.38 -14.23 -33.29
CA ASN A 44 10.16 -14.33 -31.84
C ASN A 44 11.10 -13.56 -30.91
N ARG A 45 10.68 -12.31 -30.61
CA ARG A 45 10.51 -11.75 -29.25
C ARG A 45 9.85 -10.37 -29.35
N ASN A 46 8.79 -10.14 -28.59
CA ASN A 46 8.15 -8.83 -28.46
C ASN A 46 9.13 -7.85 -27.81
N ALA A 47 9.74 -6.97 -28.61
CA ALA A 47 10.49 -5.82 -28.13
C ALA A 47 9.57 -4.59 -28.20
N LEU A 48 9.12 -4.10 -27.04
CA LEU A 48 8.37 -2.85 -26.94
C LEU A 48 9.38 -1.70 -27.03
N LEU A 49 9.36 -0.95 -28.14
CA LEU A 49 10.20 0.22 -28.37
C LEU A 49 9.55 1.45 -27.69
N LEU A 50 10.14 1.97 -26.61
CA LEU A 50 9.72 3.22 -25.99
C LEU A 50 10.58 4.37 -26.50
N CYS A 51 9.99 5.27 -27.28
CA CYS A 51 10.59 6.55 -27.65
C CYS A 51 10.40 7.53 -26.48
N LEU A 52 11.49 7.97 -25.85
CA LEU A 52 11.44 9.07 -24.88
C LEU A 52 11.53 10.42 -25.62
N PRO A 53 10.65 11.40 -25.31
CA PRO A 53 10.79 12.76 -25.83
C PRO A 53 12.01 13.47 -25.20
N PRO A 54 12.56 14.51 -25.86
CA PRO A 54 13.75 15.20 -25.40
C PRO A 54 13.48 16.03 -24.14
N SER A 55 14.40 15.95 -23.18
CA SER A 55 14.37 16.69 -21.91
C SER A 55 14.61 18.19 -22.13
N GLY A 56 13.54 18.98 -22.20
CA GLY A 56 13.58 20.43 -22.03
C GLY A 56 13.45 20.80 -20.56
N ILE A 57 14.45 21.48 -20.00
CA ILE A 57 14.43 22.03 -18.64
C ILE A 57 13.45 23.21 -18.63
N GLY A 58 12.19 22.94 -18.32
CA GLY A 58 11.19 23.94 -17.96
C GLY A 58 10.50 23.47 -16.70
N ARG A 59 10.60 24.24 -15.61
CA ARG A 59 9.74 24.05 -14.42
C ARG A 59 8.32 24.46 -14.81
N SER A 60 7.59 23.56 -15.46
CA SER A 60 6.13 23.65 -15.55
C SER A 60 5.55 22.88 -14.37
N ASP A 61 4.79 23.56 -13.51
CA ASP A 61 3.93 22.86 -12.56
C ASP A 61 3.04 21.90 -13.35
N PRO A 62 3.11 20.57 -13.09
CA PRO A 62 2.65 19.57 -14.05
C PRO A 62 1.13 19.52 -14.27
N CYS A 63 0.33 20.18 -13.42
CA CYS A 63 -1.11 20.29 -13.63
C CYS A 63 -1.59 21.71 -13.31
N PRO A 64 -2.20 22.45 -14.26
CA PRO A 64 -2.77 23.77 -13.97
C PRO A 64 -3.94 23.64 -12.98
N ALA A 65 -4.02 24.58 -12.02
CA ALA A 65 -5.03 24.62 -10.94
C ALA A 65 -6.52 24.57 -11.38
N ARG A 66 -6.81 24.59 -12.70
CA ARG A 66 -8.17 24.52 -13.25
C ARG A 66 -8.86 23.17 -13.02
N TYR A 67 -8.12 22.07 -12.84
CA TYR A 67 -8.71 20.74 -12.58
C TYR A 67 -9.25 20.57 -11.14
N GLN A 68 -8.98 21.49 -10.22
CA GLN A 68 -9.39 21.38 -8.81
C GLN A 68 -10.87 21.73 -8.54
N ARG A 69 -11.67 22.14 -9.54
CA ARG A 69 -12.99 22.76 -9.30
C ARG A 69 -14.21 21.81 -9.24
N ARG A 70 -14.08 20.48 -9.30
CA ARG A 70 -15.26 19.58 -9.35
C ARG A 70 -15.16 18.26 -8.58
N LEU A 71 -14.51 18.21 -7.42
CA LEU A 71 -14.54 16.99 -6.59
C LEU A 71 -15.13 17.29 -5.20
N PRO A 72 -16.13 16.52 -4.73
CA PRO A 72 -16.93 16.85 -3.55
C PRO A 72 -16.24 16.57 -2.20
N GLN A 73 -14.94 16.24 -2.16
CA GLN A 73 -14.17 16.06 -0.93
C GLN A 73 -12.72 16.53 -1.13
N PRO A 74 -12.02 16.97 -0.05
CA PRO A 74 -10.63 17.38 -0.13
C PRO A 74 -9.75 16.16 -0.44
N LEU A 75 -9.51 15.92 -1.72
CA LEU A 75 -8.49 14.97 -2.16
C LEU A 75 -7.13 15.56 -1.82
N GLN A 76 -6.36 14.87 -0.98
CA GLN A 76 -4.94 15.17 -0.82
C GLN A 76 -4.25 14.99 -2.17
N HIS A 77 -3.71 16.07 -2.71
CA HIS A 77 -3.06 16.09 -4.01
C HIS A 77 -1.55 16.04 -3.80
N TRP A 78 -0.89 15.05 -4.41
CA TRP A 78 0.57 14.91 -4.39
C TRP A 78 1.11 15.12 -5.81
N SER A 79 2.07 16.03 -5.98
CA SER A 79 2.77 16.20 -7.24
C SER A 79 3.97 15.26 -7.29
N TYR A 80 3.98 14.35 -8.27
CA TYR A 80 5.08 13.45 -8.55
C TYR A 80 5.78 13.86 -9.87
N PRO A 81 7.10 13.71 -10.00
CA PRO A 81 7.79 13.92 -11.27
C PRO A 81 7.34 12.89 -12.32
N ASP A 82 7.26 13.28 -13.61
CA ASP A 82 6.69 12.48 -14.73
C ASP A 82 7.26 11.05 -14.87
N ARG A 83 8.48 10.83 -14.40
CA ARG A 83 9.15 9.52 -14.43
C ARG A 83 8.51 8.52 -13.46
N GLU A 84 7.92 9.01 -12.37
CA GLU A 84 7.33 8.19 -11.32
C GLU A 84 5.91 7.77 -11.70
N CYS A 85 5.09 8.68 -12.26
CA CYS A 85 3.72 8.36 -12.69
C CYS A 85 3.61 7.38 -13.87
N ASN A 86 4.67 7.28 -14.68
CA ASN A 86 4.78 6.29 -15.75
C ASN A 86 5.20 4.90 -15.27
N HIS A 87 5.56 4.74 -13.99
CA HIS A 87 5.91 3.42 -13.45
C HIS A 87 4.63 2.63 -13.11
N PRO A 88 4.49 1.36 -13.53
CA PRO A 88 3.32 0.53 -13.23
C PRO A 88 2.97 0.48 -11.73
N VAL A 89 4.01 0.54 -10.91
CA VAL A 89 3.97 0.51 -9.44
C VAL A 89 3.35 1.79 -8.84
N THR A 90 3.46 2.94 -9.49
CA THR A 90 2.84 4.19 -9.02
C THR A 90 1.34 4.21 -9.34
N ARG A 91 0.94 3.57 -10.45
CA ARG A 91 -0.47 3.35 -10.79
C ARG A 91 -1.20 2.44 -9.79
N SER A 92 -0.47 1.62 -9.03
CA SER A 92 -1.09 0.84 -7.95
C SER A 92 -1.29 1.66 -6.66
N VAL A 93 -0.53 2.74 -6.45
CA VAL A 93 -0.58 3.58 -5.23
C VAL A 93 -1.60 4.72 -5.35
N CYS A 94 -1.94 5.18 -6.55
CA CYS A 94 -3.01 6.16 -6.76
C CYS A 94 -3.67 6.02 -8.14
N ALA A 95 -4.87 6.60 -8.29
CA ALA A 95 -5.44 6.77 -9.61
C ALA A 95 -4.65 7.87 -10.32
N VAL A 96 -3.98 7.49 -11.40
CA VAL A 96 -3.16 8.39 -12.21
C VAL A 96 -4.03 8.93 -13.36
N GLU A 97 -4.27 10.24 -13.38
CA GLU A 97 -4.95 10.94 -14.47
C GLU A 97 -3.94 11.76 -15.27
N GLU A 98 -4.01 11.69 -16.59
CA GLU A 98 -3.15 12.46 -17.50
C GLU A 98 -3.64 13.92 -17.57
N CYS A 99 -2.74 14.87 -17.32
CA CYS A 99 -3.01 16.30 -17.41
C CYS A 99 -2.77 16.80 -18.84
N GLU A 100 -3.51 17.83 -19.27
CA GLU A 100 -3.47 18.40 -20.65
C GLU A 100 -2.06 18.86 -21.13
N ASN A 101 -1.06 18.94 -20.24
CA ASN A 101 0.30 19.42 -20.51
C ASN A 101 1.40 18.35 -20.27
N ASN A 102 1.13 17.07 -20.52
CA ASN A 102 2.08 15.95 -20.32
C ASN A 102 2.46 15.66 -18.85
N GLY A 103 1.68 16.16 -17.90
CA GLY A 103 1.83 15.84 -16.47
C GLY A 103 0.87 14.72 -16.04
N TYR A 104 1.06 14.24 -14.83
CA TYR A 104 0.19 13.23 -14.22
C TYR A 104 -0.30 13.71 -12.86
N SER A 105 -1.60 13.59 -12.62
CA SER A 105 -2.18 13.83 -11.30
C SER A 105 -2.44 12.49 -10.59
N CYS A 106 -2.14 12.44 -9.30
CA CYS A 106 -2.25 11.26 -8.47
C CYS A 106 -3.37 11.52 -7.45
N SER A 107 -4.55 10.94 -7.68
CA SER A 107 -5.68 11.04 -6.76
C SER A 107 -5.77 9.78 -5.90
N MET A 108 -5.84 9.98 -4.59
CA MET A 108 -6.07 8.89 -3.65
C MET A 108 -7.57 8.63 -3.52
N ARG A 109 -7.95 7.36 -3.35
CA ARG A 109 -9.32 7.06 -2.91
C ARG A 109 -9.54 7.66 -1.52
N GLY A 110 -10.77 8.07 -1.22
CA GLY A 110 -11.15 8.50 0.12
C GLY A 110 -10.81 7.44 1.17
N ASN A 111 -10.58 7.88 2.41
CA ASN A 111 -10.19 7.03 3.54
C ASN A 111 -8.87 6.26 3.32
N SER A 112 -7.88 6.95 2.75
CA SER A 112 -6.52 6.44 2.54
C SER A 112 -5.48 7.42 3.07
N PHE A 113 -4.30 6.92 3.42
CA PHE A 113 -3.11 7.73 3.64
C PHE A 113 -1.90 7.09 2.93
N MET A 114 -0.83 7.86 2.77
CA MET A 114 0.45 7.38 2.26
C MET A 114 1.55 7.57 3.30
N ILE A 115 2.53 6.68 3.24
CA ILE A 115 3.73 6.74 4.07
C ILE A 115 4.95 6.44 3.21
N SER A 116 6.09 7.07 3.52
CA SER A 116 7.34 6.77 2.83
C SER A 116 7.86 5.38 3.24
N ASN A 117 8.36 4.62 2.26
CA ASN A 117 8.89 3.28 2.48
C ASN A 117 10.10 3.24 3.43
N ASN A 118 10.83 4.35 3.57
CA ASN A 118 11.96 4.47 4.50
C ASN A 118 11.52 4.61 5.98
N GLN A 119 10.28 4.97 6.25
CA GLN A 119 9.74 5.10 7.61
C GLN A 119 9.16 3.77 8.12
N LEU A 120 8.70 2.89 7.23
CA LEU A 120 8.03 1.64 7.61
C LEU A 120 8.82 0.75 8.59
N PRO A 121 10.15 0.61 8.51
CA PRO A 121 10.91 -0.17 9.51
C PRO A 121 10.82 0.38 10.95
N LEU A 122 10.50 1.67 11.10
CA LEU A 122 10.40 2.37 12.39
C LEU A 122 8.96 2.44 12.93
N LEU A 123 7.98 1.99 12.13
CA LEU A 123 6.56 2.12 12.41
C LEU A 123 5.89 0.76 12.50
N GLU A 124 4.80 0.69 13.26
CA GLU A 124 3.90 -0.45 13.29
C GLU A 124 2.46 0.00 13.05
N PHE A 125 1.66 -0.91 12.50
CA PHE A 125 0.25 -0.67 12.24
C PHE A 125 -0.55 -0.95 13.50
N VAL A 126 -1.53 -0.10 13.78
CA VAL A 126 -2.49 -0.32 14.86
C VAL A 126 -3.89 -0.23 14.29
N ILE A 127 -4.70 -1.23 14.61
CA ILE A 127 -6.14 -1.22 14.41
C ILE A 127 -6.80 -1.06 15.77
N GLU A 128 -7.46 0.07 15.95
CA GLU A 128 -8.19 0.45 17.14
C GLU A 128 -9.69 0.39 16.87
N TYR A 129 -10.43 -0.18 17.81
CA TYR A 129 -11.88 -0.24 17.81
C TYR A 129 -12.36 0.49 19.05
N THR A 130 -13.28 1.44 18.90
CA THR A 130 -13.88 2.17 20.02
C THR A 130 -15.39 2.15 19.88
N TRP A 131 -16.09 2.17 21.01
CA TRP A 131 -17.55 2.17 21.05
C TRP A 131 -18.12 3.19 22.02
N SER A 132 -19.44 3.40 21.95
CA SER A 132 -20.09 4.40 22.77
C SER A 132 -20.25 3.93 24.23
N PRO A 133 -20.34 4.86 25.20
CA PRO A 133 -20.55 4.52 26.62
C PRO A 133 -21.84 3.74 26.93
N GLU A 134 -22.77 3.67 25.99
CA GLU A 134 -24.01 2.92 26.13
C GLU A 134 -23.89 1.50 25.56
N GLN A 135 -22.83 1.20 24.82
CA GLN A 135 -22.53 -0.11 24.24
C GLN A 135 -21.47 -0.83 25.08
N ARG A 136 -21.45 -2.16 25.01
CA ARG A 136 -20.58 -3.02 25.82
C ARG A 136 -20.07 -4.19 24.98
N ASP A 137 -18.83 -4.60 25.24
CA ASP A 137 -18.29 -5.91 24.87
C ASP A 137 -18.26 -6.17 23.35
N LEU A 138 -17.34 -5.50 22.66
CA LEU A 138 -17.16 -5.63 21.23
C LEU A 138 -16.13 -6.72 20.90
N ASP A 139 -16.58 -7.96 20.74
CA ASP A 139 -15.74 -9.06 20.26
C ASP A 139 -15.21 -8.82 18.84
N LYS A 140 -13.89 -8.67 18.72
CA LYS A 140 -13.22 -8.58 17.42
C LYS A 140 -12.37 -9.79 17.08
N SER A 141 -12.08 -9.92 15.78
CA SER A 141 -10.94 -10.69 15.31
C SER A 141 -10.23 -9.92 14.21
N THR A 142 -8.91 -9.93 14.21
CA THR A 142 -8.09 -9.35 13.16
C THR A 142 -7.23 -10.43 12.53
N ARG A 143 -7.34 -10.57 11.20
CA ARG A 143 -6.61 -11.54 10.41
C ARG A 143 -5.58 -10.86 9.53
N PHE A 144 -4.38 -11.41 9.51
CA PHE A 144 -3.29 -10.97 8.63
C PHE A 144 -2.45 -12.17 8.25
N LEU A 145 -2.29 -12.38 6.93
CA LEU A 145 -1.71 -13.61 6.39
C LEU A 145 -2.44 -14.85 6.96
N ASP A 146 -1.70 -15.80 7.51
CA ASP A 146 -2.24 -17.01 8.14
C ASP A 146 -2.66 -16.80 9.61
N GLY A 147 -2.39 -15.62 10.17
CA GLY A 147 -2.65 -15.33 11.58
C GLY A 147 -4.03 -14.75 11.86
N ASN A 148 -4.51 -14.98 13.08
CA ASN A 148 -5.78 -14.47 13.57
C ASN A 148 -5.72 -14.24 15.09
N VAL A 149 -6.01 -13.02 15.54
CA VAL A 149 -6.03 -12.65 16.96
C VAL A 149 -7.32 -11.91 17.33
N GLY A 150 -7.75 -12.02 18.58
CA GLY A 150 -9.00 -11.44 19.09
C GLY A 150 -9.63 -12.32 20.18
N PHE A 151 -10.84 -11.96 20.62
CA PHE A 151 -11.56 -12.72 21.65
C PHE A 151 -11.75 -14.18 21.23
N ARG A 152 -11.19 -15.10 22.03
CA ARG A 152 -11.23 -16.57 21.80
C ARG A 152 -10.76 -17.00 20.41
N CYS A 153 -9.97 -16.18 19.71
CA CYS A 153 -9.38 -16.57 18.44
C CYS A 153 -8.09 -17.35 18.68
N THR A 154 -7.93 -18.47 17.99
CA THR A 154 -6.72 -19.30 18.02
C THR A 154 -6.06 -19.29 16.64
N GLY A 155 -4.75 -19.11 16.59
CA GLY A 155 -3.97 -19.19 15.36
C GLY A 155 -2.51 -18.77 15.58
N PRO A 156 -1.60 -19.10 14.65
CA PRO A 156 -0.24 -18.56 14.66
C PRO A 156 -0.31 -17.02 14.56
N ASN A 157 0.55 -16.29 15.26
CA ASN A 157 0.46 -14.83 15.35
C ASN A 157 1.82 -14.12 15.34
N ASP A 158 2.75 -14.55 14.49
CA ASP A 158 4.12 -14.01 14.42
C ASP A 158 4.23 -12.49 14.14
N TYR A 159 3.14 -11.90 13.66
CA TYR A 159 3.02 -10.50 13.23
C TYR A 159 1.82 -9.76 13.85
N LEU A 160 1.07 -10.42 14.74
CA LEU A 160 -0.17 -9.89 15.29
C LEU A 160 -0.13 -9.95 16.82
N ASP A 161 -0.36 -8.80 17.46
CA ASP A 161 -0.47 -8.70 18.92
C ASP A 161 -1.82 -8.09 19.31
N PHE A 162 -2.56 -8.78 20.17
CA PHE A 162 -3.88 -8.35 20.62
C PHE A 162 -3.77 -7.79 22.04
N GLY A 163 -4.12 -6.51 22.20
CA GLY A 163 -3.95 -5.79 23.47
C GLY A 163 -4.84 -6.25 24.62
N GLY A 164 -5.77 -7.18 24.37
CA GLY A 164 -6.71 -7.69 25.35
C GLY A 164 -8.17 -7.40 25.01
N ASP A 165 -9.02 -8.15 25.69
CA ASP A 165 -10.48 -8.15 25.55
C ASP A 165 -11.10 -7.22 26.58
N ASN A 166 -11.68 -6.11 26.11
CA ASN A 166 -12.27 -5.08 26.96
C ASN A 166 -13.79 -5.21 26.94
N THR A 167 -14.34 -5.57 28.10
CA THR A 167 -15.74 -5.98 28.22
C THR A 167 -16.61 -4.90 28.84
N SER A 168 -16.10 -3.71 29.16
CA SER A 168 -16.90 -2.64 29.79
C SER A 168 -17.52 -1.70 28.76
N ASN A 169 -18.26 -0.72 29.28
CA ASN A 169 -18.96 0.26 28.47
C ASN A 169 -18.02 1.35 27.92
N GLY A 170 -18.16 1.69 26.63
CA GLY A 170 -17.43 2.79 26.00
C GLY A 170 -15.90 2.64 25.97
N GLU A 171 -15.39 1.41 25.93
CA GLU A 171 -13.97 1.14 25.93
C GLU A 171 -13.38 1.08 24.51
N THR A 172 -12.09 0.75 24.47
CA THR A 172 -11.26 0.68 23.27
C THR A 172 -10.52 -0.64 23.26
N GLU A 173 -10.41 -1.30 22.11
CA GLU A 173 -9.49 -2.42 21.94
C GLU A 173 -8.53 -2.20 20.78
N VAL A 174 -7.29 -2.63 20.95
CA VAL A 174 -6.23 -2.47 19.93
C VAL A 174 -5.69 -3.80 19.43
N VAL A 175 -5.31 -3.85 18.15
CA VAL A 175 -4.45 -4.90 17.58
C VAL A 175 -3.27 -4.22 16.92
N VAL A 176 -2.06 -4.66 17.26
CA VAL A 176 -0.82 -4.18 16.66
C VAL A 176 -0.36 -5.19 15.62
N ILE A 177 0.05 -4.70 14.44
CA ILE A 177 0.46 -5.53 13.31
C ILE A 177 1.84 -5.10 12.80
N ASP A 178 2.80 -6.03 12.77
CA ASP A 178 4.14 -5.79 12.20
C ASP A 178 4.18 -6.16 10.70
N VAL A 179 3.52 -5.34 9.90
CA VAL A 179 3.40 -5.52 8.44
C VAL A 179 4.76 -5.54 7.74
N GLU A 180 5.70 -4.69 8.18
CA GLU A 180 7.02 -4.58 7.57
C GLU A 180 7.90 -5.78 7.92
N LYS A 181 7.84 -6.31 9.15
CA LYS A 181 8.52 -7.57 9.48
C LYS A 181 8.03 -8.73 8.61
N ALA A 182 6.71 -8.86 8.41
CA ALA A 182 6.16 -9.88 7.52
C ALA A 182 6.66 -9.74 6.07
N ARG A 183 6.89 -8.51 5.60
CA ARG A 183 7.49 -8.24 4.29
C ARG A 183 8.95 -8.66 4.24
N GLN A 184 9.72 -8.35 5.28
CA GLN A 184 11.13 -8.74 5.42
C GLN A 184 11.30 -10.26 5.45
N ASP A 185 10.34 -10.95 6.06
CA ASP A 185 10.22 -12.41 6.07
C ASP A 185 9.65 -12.99 4.75
N SER A 186 9.52 -12.16 3.71
CA SER A 186 9.05 -12.52 2.37
C SER A 186 7.64 -13.15 2.35
N LYS A 187 6.76 -12.77 3.29
CA LYS A 187 5.37 -13.25 3.31
C LYS A 187 4.45 -12.49 2.37
N TRP A 188 4.87 -11.33 1.90
CA TRP A 188 4.19 -10.53 0.88
C TRP A 188 5.21 -9.56 0.23
N GLU A 189 4.90 -9.06 -0.96
CA GLU A 189 5.79 -8.20 -1.75
C GLU A 189 5.13 -6.85 -2.09
N ASP A 190 4.20 -6.85 -3.05
CA ASP A 190 3.60 -5.61 -3.57
C ASP A 190 2.31 -5.21 -2.87
N SER A 191 1.49 -6.19 -2.47
CA SER A 191 0.21 -5.91 -1.82
C SER A 191 -0.19 -6.98 -0.82
N THR A 192 -0.93 -6.56 0.20
CA THR A 192 -1.53 -7.43 1.21
C THR A 192 -2.78 -6.78 1.79
N ALA A 193 -3.51 -7.52 2.62
CA ALA A 193 -4.69 -7.03 3.30
C ALA A 193 -4.78 -7.55 4.74
N ILE A 194 -5.28 -6.70 5.63
CA ILE A 194 -5.69 -7.07 6.98
C ILE A 194 -7.21 -7.11 7.01
N ILE A 195 -7.79 -8.24 7.41
CA ILE A 195 -9.24 -8.41 7.49
C ILE A 195 -9.68 -8.20 8.94
N SER A 196 -10.64 -7.31 9.11
CA SER A 196 -11.19 -6.92 10.41
C SER A 196 -12.61 -7.45 10.53
N ASN A 197 -12.85 -8.26 11.56
CA ASN A 197 -14.17 -8.77 11.92
C ASN A 197 -14.56 -8.24 13.30
N ALA A 198 -15.83 -7.91 13.48
CA ALA A 198 -16.34 -7.45 14.78
C ALA A 198 -17.82 -7.83 14.95
N ARG A 199 -18.19 -8.17 16.19
CA ARG A 199 -19.58 -8.39 16.62
C ARG A 199 -19.74 -8.03 18.09
N TRP A 200 -20.97 -7.74 18.51
CA TRP A 200 -21.32 -7.53 19.91
C TRP A 200 -21.50 -8.85 20.65
N PHE A 201 -20.89 -8.95 21.83
CA PHE A 201 -21.11 -10.05 22.77
C PHE A 201 -22.24 -9.69 23.74
N ALA A 202 -23.34 -10.45 23.68
CA ALA A 202 -24.44 -10.39 24.68
C ALA A 202 -24.92 -8.98 25.10
N SER A 203 -24.81 -7.98 24.21
CA SER A 203 -25.17 -6.60 24.51
C SER A 203 -26.60 -6.31 24.10
N ASP A 204 -27.39 -5.75 25.03
CA ASP A 204 -28.77 -5.29 24.78
C ASP A 204 -28.82 -4.00 23.96
N ASN A 205 -27.72 -3.24 23.95
CA ASN A 205 -27.60 -1.98 23.22
C ASN A 205 -26.48 -2.08 22.19
N GLN A 206 -26.87 -2.54 21.00
CA GLN A 206 -25.99 -2.73 19.86
C GLN A 206 -26.02 -1.51 18.94
N GLY A 207 -24.94 -1.29 18.20
CA GLY A 207 -24.93 -0.27 17.16
C GLY A 207 -23.61 -0.22 16.42
N GLY A 208 -23.36 0.91 15.73
CA GLY A 208 -22.08 1.12 15.07
C GLY A 208 -20.96 1.36 16.08
N ALA A 209 -19.76 0.89 15.73
CA ALA A 209 -18.53 1.19 16.44
C ALA A 209 -17.60 2.00 15.52
N GLN A 210 -16.61 2.66 16.09
CA GLN A 210 -15.60 3.37 15.32
C GLN A 210 -14.38 2.46 15.16
N MET A 211 -13.89 2.34 13.94
CA MET A 211 -12.61 1.69 13.65
C MET A 211 -11.63 2.74 13.18
N ARG A 212 -10.40 2.68 13.68
CA ARG A 212 -9.29 3.55 13.28
C ARG A 212 -8.09 2.69 12.94
N VAL A 213 -7.45 2.99 11.83
CA VAL A 213 -6.18 2.39 11.41
C VAL A 213 -5.14 3.49 11.40
N TYR A 214 -4.04 3.29 12.10
CA TYR A 214 -2.98 4.29 12.15
C TYR A 214 -1.60 3.65 12.28
N LEU A 215 -0.57 4.45 11.99
CA LEU A 215 0.81 4.09 12.27
C LEU A 215 1.28 4.73 13.57
N ARG A 216 2.04 3.98 14.37
CA ARG A 216 2.77 4.51 15.52
C ARG A 216 4.24 4.12 15.45
N ARG A 217 5.10 4.92 16.09
CA ARG A 217 6.54 4.64 16.19
C ARG A 217 6.79 3.48 17.14
N LYS A 218 7.64 2.54 16.74
CA LYS A 218 8.04 1.40 17.56
C LYS A 218 8.84 1.81 18.81
N SER A 219 9.51 2.97 18.77
CA SER A 219 10.40 3.43 19.84
C SER A 219 9.69 3.94 21.10
N ASP A 220 8.58 4.67 20.92
CA ASP A 220 7.88 5.39 22.00
C ASP A 220 6.35 5.19 21.96
N GLY A 221 5.83 4.43 20.99
CA GLY A 221 4.39 4.24 20.79
C GLY A 221 3.66 5.49 20.29
N GLY A 222 4.37 6.58 20.00
CA GLY A 222 3.78 7.84 19.58
C GLY A 222 3.19 7.76 18.17
N LEU A 223 2.06 8.44 17.95
CA LEU A 223 1.40 8.50 16.65
C LEU A 223 2.36 9.05 15.58
N ALA A 224 2.39 8.42 14.40
CA ALA A 224 2.91 9.06 13.20
C ALA A 224 1.81 9.99 12.69
N GLU A 225 1.97 11.29 12.92
CA GLU A 225 1.03 12.31 12.47
C GLU A 225 0.74 12.15 10.97
N GLU A 226 -0.50 12.39 10.57
CA GLU A 226 -1.01 12.23 9.19
C GLU A 226 -1.15 10.78 8.66
N ALA A 227 -0.65 9.77 9.38
CA ALA A 227 -0.76 8.37 8.98
C ALA A 227 -1.93 7.65 9.68
N SER A 228 -3.16 8.18 9.53
CA SER A 228 -4.36 7.54 10.08
C SER A 228 -5.59 7.69 9.20
N VAL A 229 -6.44 6.66 9.19
CA VAL A 229 -7.76 6.61 8.57
C VAL A 229 -8.77 6.03 9.55
N SER A 230 -10.04 6.38 9.40
CA SER A 230 -11.07 5.98 10.36
C SER A 230 -12.43 5.87 9.68
N ASP A 231 -13.22 4.87 10.04
CA ASP A 231 -14.58 4.70 9.54
C ASP A 231 -15.50 4.07 10.61
N ARG A 232 -16.79 4.34 10.50
CA ARG A 232 -17.80 3.72 11.36
C ARG A 232 -18.15 2.35 10.79
N ILE A 233 -17.88 1.31 11.58
CA ILE A 233 -18.21 -0.08 11.27
C ILE A 233 -19.58 -0.47 11.82
N ASN A 234 -20.16 -1.53 11.25
CA ASN A 234 -21.42 -2.11 11.69
C ASN A 234 -21.17 -3.56 12.16
N PRO A 235 -20.83 -3.77 13.44
CA PRO A 235 -20.64 -5.11 14.00
C PRO A 235 -21.92 -5.95 13.95
N GLY A 236 -21.77 -7.27 13.82
CA GLY A 236 -22.88 -8.24 13.97
C GLY A 236 -23.11 -8.65 15.43
N THR A 237 -23.70 -9.83 15.65
CA THR A 237 -23.89 -10.46 16.99
C THR A 237 -23.29 -11.87 17.07
N GLN A 238 -22.65 -12.25 18.19
CA GLN A 238 -22.13 -13.63 18.42
C GLN A 238 -21.76 -13.91 19.90
N SER A 239 -21.14 -15.08 20.13
CA SER A 239 -20.60 -15.56 21.41
C SER A 239 -19.18 -16.17 21.32
N ASN A 240 -18.45 -16.00 20.22
CA ASN A 240 -17.14 -16.61 19.95
C ASN A 240 -16.24 -15.73 19.05
N CYS A 241 -15.08 -16.24 18.60
CA CYS A 241 -14.18 -15.51 17.69
C CYS A 241 -14.91 -14.98 16.45
N SER A 242 -14.72 -13.69 16.16
CA SER A 242 -15.51 -12.99 15.15
C SER A 242 -15.28 -13.45 13.72
N SER A 243 -16.36 -13.82 13.04
CA SER A 243 -16.37 -14.13 11.60
C SER A 243 -17.07 -13.07 10.74
N HIS A 244 -17.68 -12.06 11.36
CA HIS A 244 -18.41 -11.03 10.62
C HIS A 244 -17.48 -9.92 10.18
N LYS A 245 -17.10 -9.96 8.90
CA LYS A 245 -16.25 -8.95 8.29
C LYS A 245 -16.91 -7.58 8.32
N VAL A 246 -16.21 -6.61 8.92
CA VAL A 246 -16.65 -5.22 9.00
C VAL A 246 -15.79 -4.27 8.17
N ALA A 247 -14.53 -4.63 7.92
CA ALA A 247 -13.62 -3.85 7.09
C ALA A 247 -12.46 -4.68 6.54
N ALA A 248 -11.74 -4.11 5.58
CA ALA A 248 -10.44 -4.55 5.13
C ALA A 248 -9.48 -3.36 5.04
N VAL A 249 -8.27 -3.53 5.57
CA VAL A 249 -7.16 -2.58 5.38
C VAL A 249 -6.32 -3.09 4.22
N LYS A 250 -6.37 -2.38 3.09
CA LYS A 250 -5.54 -2.70 1.93
C LYS A 250 -4.21 -1.95 2.02
N ILE A 251 -3.13 -2.68 1.82
CA ILE A 251 -1.77 -2.14 1.86
C ILE A 251 -1.15 -2.42 0.50
N ILE A 252 -0.75 -1.36 -0.19
CA ILE A 252 -0.14 -1.43 -1.52
C ILE A 252 1.17 -0.67 -1.48
N ARG A 253 2.26 -1.40 -1.72
CA ARG A 253 3.61 -0.88 -1.71
C ARG A 253 4.01 -0.43 -3.10
N GLY A 254 4.37 0.84 -3.20
CA GLY A 254 5.05 1.42 -4.35
C GLY A 254 6.57 1.31 -4.25
N SER A 255 7.30 1.90 -5.20
CA SER A 255 8.77 2.00 -5.14
C SER A 255 9.23 2.83 -3.94
N MET A 256 8.63 4.01 -3.76
CA MET A 256 9.02 5.00 -2.75
C MET A 256 8.04 5.12 -1.59
N HIS A 257 6.77 4.82 -1.82
CA HIS A 257 5.69 5.04 -0.86
C HIS A 257 4.80 3.82 -0.74
N THR A 258 4.14 3.67 0.41
CA THR A 258 3.09 2.67 0.63
C THR A 258 1.77 3.39 0.86
N ARG A 259 0.71 2.99 0.15
CA ARG A 259 -0.65 3.42 0.43
C ARG A 259 -1.34 2.44 1.36
N VAL A 260 -2.06 2.99 2.32
CA VAL A 260 -2.96 2.28 3.20
C VAL A 260 -4.37 2.81 2.97
N THR A 261 -5.32 1.91 2.73
CA THR A 261 -6.73 2.24 2.51
C THR A 261 -7.60 1.43 3.45
N LEU A 262 -8.52 2.08 4.15
CA LEU A 262 -9.55 1.41 4.94
C LEU A 262 -10.83 1.29 4.10
N GLU A 263 -11.19 0.07 3.74
CA GLU A 263 -12.42 -0.25 3.02
C GLU A 263 -13.44 -0.90 3.94
N LYS A 264 -14.59 -0.26 4.11
CA LYS A 264 -15.73 -0.83 4.81
C LYS A 264 -16.33 -2.01 4.03
N ALA A 265 -16.78 -3.03 4.75
CA ALA A 265 -17.43 -4.22 4.18
C ALA A 265 -18.87 -3.96 3.70
#